data_AF-A0A2G9TVN5-F1
#
_entry.id   AF-A0A2G9TVN5-F1
#
_cell.length_a   1.000
_cell.length_b   1.000
_cell.length_c   1.000
_cell.angle_alpha   90.00
_cell.angle_beta   90.00
_cell.angle_gamma   90.00
#
_symmetry.space_group_name_H-M   'P 1'
#
loop_
_entity.id
_entity.type
_entity.pdbx_description
1 polymer ?
#
loop_
_entity_poly.entity_id
_entity_poly.type
_entity_poly.pdbx_seq_one_letter_code
_entity_poly.pdbx_strand_id
1 'polypeptide(L)'
;MLQFMIKVLDSNCEFAAACGLDGCSQWFLKVKHYDTLTPGNNEPYCQALTTYLRCLNDTTLACRGNLQFYTNLFAMRKQFREFGCSSYKQREERNRCNFLPRVSQARMRMCTLFGDPHLLRFDGTMQSCTEEGARPFVDNRHFLIQVTNSNVRNQAHTTAVNKITLLIRNHNCTPSLRYEAASDEETLPISFVDGVTGHETDDHRKTVEVLLFLKLRKIVSESFSILRVQ
;
A
#
# COMPACT_ATOMS: atom_id res chain seq x y z
N MET A 1 1.10 21.26 -8.45
CA MET A 1 0.71 20.25 -7.45
C MET A 1 0.93 18.91 -8.11
N LEU A 2 1.79 18.07 -7.55
CA LEU A 2 1.99 16.73 -8.10
C LEU A 2 0.75 15.90 -7.88
N GLN A 3 0.28 15.26 -8.94
CA GLN A 3 -0.84 14.35 -8.86
C GLN A 3 -0.32 13.01 -9.39
N PHE A 4 -0.48 11.95 -8.60
CA PHE A 4 0.10 10.65 -8.89
C PHE A 4 -0.99 9.60 -9.01
N MET A 5 -0.91 8.80 -10.06
CA MET A 5 -1.88 7.75 -10.34
C MET A 5 -1.16 6.41 -10.45
N ILE A 6 -1.30 5.57 -9.44
CA ILE A 6 -0.62 4.27 -9.40
C ILE A 6 -1.57 3.20 -9.95
N LYS A 7 -1.24 2.64 -11.13
CA LYS A 7 -1.96 1.51 -11.73
C LYS A 7 -1.24 0.19 -11.48
N VAL A 8 -1.67 -0.55 -10.47
CA VAL A 8 -1.15 -1.92 -10.27
C VAL A 8 -1.92 -2.86 -11.22
N LEU A 9 -1.19 -3.51 -12.13
CA LEU A 9 -1.74 -4.38 -13.15
C LEU A 9 -1.34 -5.82 -12.87
N ASP A 10 -2.07 -6.50 -11.97
CA ASP A 10 -1.79 -7.91 -11.66
C ASP A 10 -1.99 -8.79 -12.93
N SER A 11 -0.91 -9.14 -13.61
CA SER A 11 -0.89 -9.98 -14.82
C SER A 11 0.07 -11.14 -14.66
N ASN A 12 -0.44 -12.18 -13.99
CA ASN A 12 -0.12 -13.58 -14.26
C ASN A 12 1.37 -13.90 -14.51
N CYS A 13 2.21 -13.61 -13.52
CA CYS A 13 3.22 -14.60 -13.12
C CYS A 13 2.52 -15.59 -12.18
N GLU A 14 1.88 -16.63 -12.75
CA GLU A 14 1.06 -17.66 -12.08
C GLU A 14 0.61 -17.33 -10.64
N PHE A 15 -0.33 -16.40 -10.51
CA PHE A 15 -1.05 -16.22 -9.26
C PHE A 15 -2.16 -17.26 -9.17
N ALA A 16 -1.78 -18.46 -8.72
CA ALA A 16 -2.66 -19.08 -7.75
C ALA A 16 -2.83 -18.05 -6.62
N ALA A 17 -4.06 -17.79 -6.16
CA ALA A 17 -4.28 -17.00 -4.96
C ALA A 17 -3.55 -17.70 -3.80
N ALA A 18 -2.29 -17.35 -3.59
CA ALA A 18 -1.44 -17.94 -2.59
C ALA A 18 -1.96 -17.48 -1.23
N CYS A 19 -1.85 -18.35 -0.22
CA CYS A 19 -2.30 -18.03 1.11
C CYS A 19 -1.62 -16.75 1.62
N GLY A 20 -2.40 -15.71 1.91
CA GLY A 20 -1.90 -14.39 2.33
C GLY A 20 -1.47 -14.30 3.80
N LEU A 21 -1.33 -15.43 4.49
CA LEU A 21 -0.99 -15.50 5.92
C LEU A 21 0.30 -14.74 6.25
N ASP A 22 1.35 -14.93 5.45
CA ASP A 22 2.65 -14.31 5.70
C ASP A 22 2.57 -12.79 5.62
N GLY A 23 1.82 -12.26 4.64
CA GLY A 23 1.58 -10.83 4.49
C GLY A 23 0.84 -10.24 5.69
N CYS A 24 -0.25 -10.89 6.12
CA CYS A 24 -1.00 -10.45 7.30
C CYS A 24 -0.12 -10.48 8.56
N SER A 25 0.70 -11.52 8.72
CA SER A 25 1.52 -11.72 9.92
C SER A 25 2.70 -10.74 9.98
N GLN A 26 3.36 -10.48 8.85
CA GLN A 26 4.40 -9.46 8.76
C GLN A 26 3.88 -8.06 9.11
N TRP A 27 2.69 -7.71 8.63
CA TRP A 27 2.06 -6.44 8.99
C TRP A 27 1.82 -6.34 10.51
N PHE A 28 1.25 -7.39 11.12
CA PHE A 28 0.96 -7.39 12.56
C PHE A 28 2.24 -7.29 13.42
N LEU A 29 3.33 -7.95 12.99
CA LEU A 29 4.64 -7.83 13.65
C LEU A 29 5.22 -6.41 13.52
N LYS A 30 5.17 -5.81 12.33
CA LYS A 30 5.65 -4.43 12.11
C LYS A 30 4.92 -3.43 12.99
N VAL A 31 3.59 -3.53 13.06
CA VAL A 31 2.76 -2.69 13.91
C VAL A 31 3.18 -2.84 15.37
N LYS A 32 3.37 -4.09 15.86
CA LYS A 32 3.87 -4.35 17.21
C LYS A 32 5.21 -3.66 17.54
N HIS A 33 6.14 -3.64 16.59
CA HIS A 33 7.47 -3.05 16.80
C HIS A 33 7.48 -1.52 16.71
N TYR A 34 6.67 -0.93 15.82
CA TYR A 34 6.70 0.52 15.57
C TYR A 34 5.98 1.32 16.67
N ASP A 35 4.84 0.81 17.17
CA ASP A 35 3.99 1.52 18.14
C ASP A 35 4.25 1.12 19.60
N THR A 36 5.26 0.28 19.90
CA THR A 36 5.46 -0.32 21.24
C THR A 36 4.16 -0.91 21.81
N LEU A 37 3.40 -1.63 20.98
CA LEU A 37 2.11 -2.17 21.37
C LEU A 37 2.27 -3.27 22.42
N THR A 38 1.81 -2.96 23.64
CA THR A 38 1.69 -3.95 24.70
C THR A 38 0.41 -4.78 24.53
N PRO A 39 0.49 -6.12 24.53
CA PRO A 39 -0.70 -6.97 24.54
C PRO A 39 -1.58 -6.67 25.76
N GLY A 40 -2.88 -6.43 25.54
CA GLY A 40 -3.80 -6.14 26.63
C GLY A 40 -5.14 -5.61 26.16
N ASN A 41 -6.00 -5.27 27.13
CA ASN A 41 -7.27 -4.59 26.90
C ASN A 41 -7.03 -3.08 26.72
N ASN A 42 -6.44 -2.72 25.59
CA ASN A 42 -6.16 -1.33 25.23
C ASN A 42 -6.57 -1.05 23.78
N GLU A 43 -6.87 0.23 23.51
CA GLU A 43 -7.34 0.71 22.21
C GLU A 43 -6.41 0.34 21.02
N PRO A 44 -5.10 0.64 21.07
CA PRO A 44 -4.23 0.40 19.92
C PRO A 44 -4.06 -1.11 19.65
N TYR A 45 -4.00 -1.95 20.69
CA TYR A 45 -3.89 -3.40 20.52
C TYR A 45 -5.17 -4.00 19.93
N CYS A 46 -6.33 -3.60 20.45
CA CYS A 46 -7.61 -4.07 19.92
C CYS A 46 -7.84 -3.61 18.48
N GLN A 47 -7.39 -2.40 18.09
CA GLN A 47 -7.44 -1.95 16.70
C GLN A 47 -6.52 -2.76 15.79
N ALA A 48 -5.26 -3.01 16.22
CA ALA A 48 -4.32 -3.84 15.48
C ALA A 48 -4.86 -5.28 15.31
N LEU A 49 -5.43 -5.85 16.37
CA LEU A 49 -5.99 -7.20 16.37
C LEU A 49 -7.23 -7.32 15.48
N THR A 50 -8.13 -6.32 15.51
CA THR A 50 -9.30 -6.25 14.61
C THR A 50 -8.86 -6.24 13.15
N THR A 51 -7.84 -5.44 12.85
CA THR A 51 -7.31 -5.28 11.50
C THR A 51 -6.62 -6.56 11.01
N TYR A 52 -5.84 -7.22 11.87
CA TYR A 52 -5.22 -8.50 11.56
C TYR A 52 -6.25 -9.60 11.31
N LEU A 53 -7.28 -9.71 12.16
CA LEU A 53 -8.37 -10.67 12.00
C LEU A 53 -9.15 -10.45 10.69
N ARG A 54 -9.34 -9.19 10.28
CA ARG A 54 -9.93 -8.85 8.98
C ARG A 54 -9.07 -9.38 7.82
N CYS A 55 -7.75 -9.15 7.86
CA CYS A 55 -6.80 -9.65 6.86
C CYS A 55 -6.82 -11.18 6.75
N LEU A 56 -6.84 -11.88 7.89
CA LEU A 56 -6.95 -13.34 7.90
C LEU A 56 -8.29 -13.81 7.29
N ASN A 57 -9.41 -13.20 7.67
CA ASN A 57 -10.71 -13.56 7.11
C ASN A 57 -10.75 -13.39 5.58
N ASP A 58 -10.18 -12.31 5.05
CA ASP A 58 -10.14 -12.02 3.61
C ASP A 58 -9.31 -13.06 2.82
N THR A 59 -8.36 -13.72 3.47
CA THR A 59 -7.46 -14.72 2.84
C THR A 59 -7.90 -16.17 3.08
N THR A 60 -8.99 -16.41 3.82
CA THR A 60 -9.47 -17.74 4.22
C THR A 60 -9.65 -18.70 3.03
N LEU A 61 -10.17 -18.21 1.90
CA LEU A 61 -10.39 -19.04 0.71
C LEU A 61 -9.08 -19.56 0.10
N ALA A 62 -8.07 -18.70 0.03
CA ALA A 62 -6.73 -19.03 -0.45
C ALA A 62 -5.93 -19.87 0.57
N CYS A 63 -6.30 -19.83 1.85
CA CYS A 63 -5.60 -20.47 2.96
C CYS A 63 -6.25 -21.76 3.48
N ARG A 64 -7.25 -22.34 2.79
CA ARG A 64 -8.03 -23.50 3.31
C ARG A 64 -7.19 -24.70 3.76
N GLY A 65 -6.08 -24.98 3.08
CA GLY A 65 -5.17 -26.09 3.40
C GLY A 65 -3.99 -25.72 4.31
N ASN A 66 -3.91 -24.48 4.78
CA ASN A 66 -2.76 -24.00 5.55
C ASN A 66 -3.05 -24.13 7.05
N LEU A 67 -2.39 -25.10 7.72
CA LEU A 67 -2.54 -25.30 9.17
C LEU A 67 -2.13 -24.05 9.97
N GLN A 68 -1.03 -23.41 9.59
CA GLN A 68 -0.49 -22.22 10.25
C GLN A 68 -1.49 -21.05 10.21
N PHE A 69 -2.29 -20.96 9.15
CA PHE A 69 -3.33 -19.94 9.04
C PHE A 69 -4.38 -20.10 10.13
N TYR A 70 -4.88 -21.33 10.33
CA TYR A 70 -5.87 -21.59 11.37
C TYR A 70 -5.27 -21.45 12.77
N THR A 71 -4.03 -21.88 12.99
CA THR A 71 -3.32 -21.66 14.26
C THR A 71 -3.29 -20.18 14.63
N ASN A 72 -2.90 -19.31 13.69
CA ASN A 72 -2.89 -17.86 13.92
C ASN A 72 -4.31 -17.31 14.10
N LEU A 73 -5.25 -17.68 13.24
CA LEU A 73 -6.64 -17.22 13.32
C LEU A 73 -7.27 -17.56 14.67
N PHE A 74 -7.08 -18.78 15.16
CA PHE A 74 -7.59 -19.21 16.46
C PHE A 74 -6.89 -18.50 17.61
N ALA A 75 -5.55 -18.39 17.58
CA ALA A 75 -4.79 -17.69 18.62
C ALA A 75 -5.22 -16.22 18.75
N MET A 76 -5.40 -15.52 17.62
CA MET A 76 -5.81 -14.12 17.62
C MET A 76 -7.27 -13.94 18.01
N ARG A 77 -8.18 -14.83 17.58
CA ARG A 77 -9.59 -14.80 18.04
C ARG A 77 -9.74 -15.13 19.52
N LYS A 78 -8.82 -15.93 20.08
CA LYS A 78 -8.75 -16.18 21.52
C LYS A 78 -8.36 -14.89 22.24
N GLN A 79 -7.26 -14.25 21.83
CA GLN A 79 -6.83 -12.96 22.40
C GLN A 79 -7.89 -11.87 22.28
N PHE A 80 -8.60 -11.79 21.14
CA PHE A 80 -9.64 -10.80 20.93
C PHE A 80 -10.78 -10.92 21.95
N ARG A 81 -11.10 -12.16 22.33
CA ARG A 81 -12.09 -12.45 23.37
C ARG A 81 -11.54 -12.22 24.78
N GLU A 82 -10.32 -12.69 25.05
CA GLU A 82 -9.65 -12.52 26.35
C GLU A 82 -9.49 -11.04 26.74
N PHE A 83 -9.16 -10.18 25.77
CA PHE A 83 -9.00 -8.76 26.01
C PHE A 83 -10.28 -7.93 25.82
N GLY A 84 -11.43 -8.56 25.56
CA GLY A 84 -12.70 -7.82 25.47
C GLY A 84 -12.77 -6.80 24.32
N CYS A 85 -12.01 -6.98 23.25
CA CYS A 85 -11.90 -6.05 22.14
C CYS A 85 -13.23 -5.81 21.39
N SER A 86 -14.23 -6.67 21.59
CA SER A 86 -15.60 -6.48 21.08
C SER A 86 -16.25 -5.18 21.55
N SER A 87 -15.85 -4.68 22.73
CA SER A 87 -16.37 -3.43 23.31
C SER A 87 -15.73 -2.17 22.71
N TYR A 88 -14.55 -2.32 22.10
CA TYR A 88 -13.87 -1.23 21.41
C TYR A 88 -14.55 -0.98 20.08
N LYS A 89 -15.41 0.05 20.06
CA LYS A 89 -15.85 0.63 18.81
C LYS A 89 -14.63 1.22 18.13
N GLN A 90 -14.38 0.81 16.89
CA GLN A 90 -13.34 1.40 16.06
C GLN A 90 -13.59 2.91 16.01
N ARG A 91 -12.83 3.69 16.77
CA ARG A 91 -12.83 5.13 16.63
C ARG A 91 -12.23 5.34 15.25
N GLU A 92 -13.06 5.68 14.27
CA GLU A 92 -12.56 6.19 12.99
C GLU A 92 -11.72 7.42 13.33
N GLU A 93 -10.41 7.24 13.47
CA GLU A 93 -9.48 8.35 13.49
C GLU A 93 -9.64 9.04 12.13
N ARG A 94 -10.46 10.09 12.13
CA ARG A 94 -10.97 10.80 10.95
C ARG A 94 -9.87 11.25 9.99
N ASN A 95 -8.62 11.25 10.45
CA ASN A 95 -7.46 11.86 9.83
C ASN A 95 -6.30 10.87 9.56
N ARG A 96 -6.41 9.59 9.95
CA ARG A 96 -5.37 8.56 9.70
C ARG A 96 -5.71 7.67 8.52
N CYS A 97 -4.78 7.58 7.57
CA CYS A 97 -4.94 6.75 6.37
C CYS A 97 -4.71 5.27 6.70
N ASN A 98 -5.73 4.44 6.48
CA ASN A 98 -5.57 2.99 6.48
C ASN A 98 -5.16 2.54 5.07
N PHE A 99 -3.86 2.32 4.88
CA PHE A 99 -3.25 1.91 3.61
C PHE A 99 -3.40 0.43 3.27
N LEU A 100 -4.11 -0.34 4.10
CA LEU A 100 -4.24 -1.77 3.89
C LEU A 100 -5.09 -2.07 2.65
N PRO A 101 -4.53 -2.73 1.63
CA PRO A 101 -5.32 -3.22 0.53
C PRO A 101 -6.25 -4.33 1.03
N ARG A 102 -7.56 -4.18 0.78
CA ARG A 102 -8.48 -5.33 0.82
C ARG A 102 -8.17 -6.28 -0.34
N VAL A 103 -8.38 -7.57 -0.12
CA VAL A 103 -8.29 -8.58 -1.18
C VAL A 103 -9.51 -8.42 -2.08
N SER A 104 -9.37 -7.81 -3.26
CA SER A 104 -10.44 -7.69 -4.27
C SER A 104 -10.16 -8.58 -5.50
N GLN A 105 -11.19 -9.21 -6.04
CA GLN A 105 -11.09 -10.17 -7.16
C GLN A 105 -10.91 -9.50 -8.54
N ALA A 106 -10.65 -8.19 -8.59
CA ALA A 106 -10.52 -7.46 -9.86
C ALA A 106 -9.12 -7.60 -10.47
N ARG A 107 -9.09 -7.81 -11.80
CA ARG A 107 -7.89 -8.02 -12.63
C ARG A 107 -7.04 -6.75 -12.83
N MET A 108 -7.54 -5.58 -12.44
CA MET A 108 -6.81 -4.31 -12.37
C MET A 108 -7.27 -3.54 -11.13
N ARG A 109 -6.33 -3.05 -10.31
CA ARG A 109 -6.64 -2.25 -9.12
C ARG A 109 -6.00 -0.87 -9.24
N MET A 110 -6.79 0.18 -9.03
CA MET A 110 -6.33 1.57 -9.04
C MET A 110 -6.42 2.15 -7.64
N CYS A 111 -5.37 2.87 -7.24
CA CYS A 111 -5.38 3.72 -6.06
C CYS A 111 -4.78 5.07 -6.45
N THR A 112 -5.37 6.18 -5.99
CA THR A 112 -4.88 7.52 -6.32
C THR A 112 -4.65 8.34 -5.06
N LEU A 113 -3.62 9.17 -5.09
CA LEU A 113 -3.28 10.09 -4.01
C LEU A 113 -3.02 11.47 -4.60
N PHE A 114 -3.71 12.49 -4.09
CA PHE A 114 -3.63 13.85 -4.62
C PHE A 114 -3.85 14.90 -3.54
N GLY A 115 -3.22 16.08 -3.70
CA GLY A 115 -3.46 17.24 -2.83
C GLY A 115 -3.16 17.01 -1.35
N ASP A 116 -4.09 17.45 -0.50
CA ASP A 116 -4.11 17.40 0.97
C ASP A 116 -4.68 16.08 1.51
N PRO A 117 -3.82 15.07 1.71
CA PRO A 117 -3.82 13.93 0.81
C PRO A 117 -5.19 13.26 0.75
N HIS A 118 -5.88 13.52 -0.35
CA HIS A 118 -7.07 12.78 -0.75
C HIS A 118 -6.63 11.45 -1.37
N LEU A 119 -6.97 10.38 -0.68
CA LEU A 119 -6.73 8.99 -1.04
C LEU A 119 -8.00 8.39 -1.63
N LEU A 120 -7.96 7.99 -2.89
CA LEU A 120 -8.95 7.09 -3.48
C LEU A 120 -8.43 5.65 -3.35
N ARG A 121 -9.04 4.88 -2.47
CA ARG A 121 -8.66 3.50 -2.18
C ARG A 121 -9.03 2.55 -3.31
N PHE A 122 -8.50 1.32 -3.23
CA PHE A 122 -8.80 0.23 -4.17
C PHE A 122 -10.27 -0.20 -4.22
N ASP A 123 -11.05 0.09 -3.17
CA ASP A 123 -12.50 -0.16 -3.12
C ASP A 123 -13.33 1.03 -3.63
N GLY A 124 -12.69 2.08 -4.14
CA GLY A 124 -13.33 3.30 -4.61
C GLY A 124 -13.71 4.28 -3.50
N THR A 125 -13.40 3.98 -2.23
CA THR A 125 -13.66 4.92 -1.13
C THR A 125 -12.65 6.05 -1.11
N MET A 126 -13.13 7.28 -0.89
CA MET A 126 -12.28 8.46 -0.76
C MET A 126 -12.05 8.78 0.72
N GLN A 127 -10.81 9.04 1.10
CA GLN A 127 -10.42 9.49 2.43
C GLN A 127 -9.52 10.73 2.30
N SER A 128 -9.67 11.71 3.19
CA SER A 128 -8.73 12.84 3.30
C SER A 128 -7.88 12.63 4.54
N CYS A 129 -6.56 12.64 4.40
CA CYS A 129 -5.63 12.35 5.49
C CYS A 129 -4.70 13.54 5.71
N THR A 130 -4.32 13.77 6.96
CA THR A 130 -3.39 14.87 7.31
C THR A 130 -2.24 14.28 8.09
N GLU A 131 -1.41 13.51 7.39
CA GLU A 131 -0.20 12.91 7.94
C GLU A 131 1.05 13.49 7.27
N GLU A 132 2.10 13.68 8.07
CA GLU A 132 3.42 14.19 7.67
C GLU A 132 4.49 13.10 7.84
N GLY A 133 5.51 13.15 7.00
CA GLY A 133 6.63 12.20 6.98
C GLY A 133 6.46 11.06 5.99
N ALA A 134 7.44 10.16 6.00
CA ALA A 134 7.49 9.00 5.11
C ALA A 134 6.68 7.82 5.67
N ARG A 135 5.79 7.26 4.85
CA ARG A 135 4.94 6.12 5.22
C ARG A 135 4.81 5.12 4.06
N PRO A 136 4.73 3.81 4.37
CA PRO A 136 4.42 2.80 3.37
C PRO A 136 2.95 2.97 2.93
N PHE A 137 2.76 3.28 1.64
CA PHE A 137 1.47 3.43 0.99
C PHE A 137 0.93 2.09 0.47
N VAL A 138 1.81 1.24 -0.07
CA VAL A 138 1.52 -0.16 -0.38
C VAL A 138 2.77 -0.96 -0.05
N ASP A 139 2.66 -1.98 0.79
CA ASP A 139 3.77 -2.87 1.11
C ASP A 139 3.30 -4.31 0.93
N ASN A 140 3.77 -4.95 -0.13
CA ASN A 140 3.49 -6.35 -0.39
C ASN A 140 4.79 -7.10 -0.74
N ARG A 141 4.68 -8.42 -0.98
CA ARG A 141 5.83 -9.27 -1.27
C ARG A 141 6.56 -8.93 -2.59
N HIS A 142 5.93 -8.22 -3.51
CA HIS A 142 6.46 -7.88 -4.83
C HIS A 142 7.01 -6.46 -4.90
N PHE A 143 6.40 -5.51 -4.20
CA PHE A 143 6.83 -4.12 -4.24
C PHE A 143 6.42 -3.35 -2.99
N LEU A 144 7.15 -2.26 -2.76
CA LEU A 144 6.89 -1.26 -1.73
C LEU A 144 6.71 0.10 -2.40
N ILE A 145 5.60 0.76 -2.14
CA ILE A 145 5.36 2.16 -2.46
C ILE A 145 5.44 2.91 -1.14
N GLN A 146 6.38 3.83 -1.05
CA GLN A 146 6.54 4.74 0.06
C GLN A 146 6.19 6.15 -0.41
N VAL A 147 5.35 6.82 0.36
CA VAL A 147 4.94 8.20 0.11
C VAL A 147 5.44 9.05 1.26
N THR A 148 6.01 10.20 0.94
CA THR A 148 6.46 11.20 1.91
C THR A 148 5.62 12.45 1.76
N ASN A 149 4.92 12.81 2.82
CA ASN A 149 4.13 14.03 2.88
C ASN A 149 4.89 15.10 3.67
N SER A 150 4.81 16.36 3.23
CA SER A 150 5.33 17.51 3.97
C SER A 150 4.27 18.60 4.07
N ASN A 151 4.35 19.43 5.10
CA ASN A 151 3.49 20.59 5.22
C ASN A 151 3.78 21.62 4.11
N VAL A 152 2.76 22.04 3.36
CA VAL A 152 2.93 22.95 2.22
C VAL A 152 2.82 24.42 2.64
N ARG A 153 2.20 24.71 3.80
CA ARG A 153 1.86 26.10 4.21
C ARG A 153 2.27 26.45 5.63
N ASN A 154 3.04 25.61 6.32
CA ASN A 154 3.31 25.74 7.76
C ASN A 154 2.02 25.92 8.60
N GLN A 155 0.89 25.43 8.09
CA GLN A 155 -0.42 25.48 8.74
C GLN A 155 -0.80 24.08 9.20
N ALA A 156 -1.50 23.97 10.32
CA ALA A 156 -2.00 22.68 10.77
C ALA A 156 -2.91 22.06 9.68
N HIS A 157 -2.77 20.76 9.43
CA HIS A 157 -3.61 19.98 8.52
C HIS A 157 -3.46 20.29 7.02
N THR A 158 -2.40 20.98 6.59
CA THR A 158 -2.12 21.23 5.16
C THR A 158 -0.88 20.47 4.69
N THR A 159 -0.95 19.15 4.59
CA THR A 159 0.15 18.34 4.03
C THR A 159 -0.04 18.10 2.54
N ALA A 160 1.02 17.82 1.79
CA ALA A 160 0.93 17.28 0.44
C ALA A 160 2.06 16.30 0.17
N VAL A 161 1.86 15.46 -0.84
CA VAL A 161 2.86 14.51 -1.30
C VAL A 161 4.06 15.25 -1.87
N ASN A 162 5.22 15.09 -1.24
CA ASN A 162 6.48 15.67 -1.69
C ASN A 162 7.36 14.66 -2.43
N LYS A 163 7.39 13.40 -1.98
CA LYS A 163 8.24 12.36 -2.58
C LYS A 163 7.53 11.02 -2.64
N ILE A 164 7.70 10.30 -3.73
CA ILE A 164 7.28 8.91 -3.90
C ILE A 164 8.50 8.06 -4.22
N THR A 165 8.63 6.96 -3.50
CA THR A 165 9.63 5.93 -3.76
C THR A 165 8.90 4.62 -4.01
N LEU A 166 9.10 4.03 -5.18
CA LEU A 166 8.69 2.66 -5.47
C LEU A 166 9.92 1.77 -5.49
N LEU A 167 9.83 0.66 -4.78
CA LEU A 167 10.80 -0.42 -4.79
C LEU A 167 10.12 -1.68 -5.30
N ILE A 168 10.46 -2.12 -6.50
CA ILE A 168 10.19 -3.48 -6.97
C ILE A 168 11.19 -4.40 -6.28
N ARG A 169 10.69 -5.44 -5.62
CA ARG A 169 11.51 -6.46 -4.96
C ARG A 169 11.92 -7.51 -5.99
N ASN A 170 13.10 -8.09 -5.77
CA ASN A 170 13.57 -9.20 -6.58
C ASN A 170 12.54 -10.36 -6.57
N HIS A 171 12.20 -10.86 -7.74
CA HIS A 171 11.33 -12.01 -7.96
C HIS A 171 11.83 -12.82 -9.15
N ASN A 172 11.32 -14.03 -9.34
CA ASN A 172 11.77 -14.98 -10.37
C ASN A 172 11.76 -14.41 -11.82
N CYS A 173 11.02 -13.33 -12.07
CA CYS A 173 10.84 -12.71 -13.38
C CYS A 173 11.36 -11.27 -13.45
N THR A 174 11.78 -10.66 -12.34
CA THR A 174 12.11 -9.23 -12.28
C THR A 174 13.17 -8.94 -11.22
N PRO A 175 14.27 -8.28 -11.56
CA PRO A 175 15.26 -7.84 -10.58
C PRO A 175 14.68 -6.73 -9.69
N SER A 176 15.42 -6.37 -8.64
CA SER A 176 15.02 -5.22 -7.82
C SER A 176 15.17 -3.93 -8.62
N LEU A 177 14.09 -3.15 -8.71
CA LEU A 177 14.07 -1.86 -9.40
C LEU A 177 13.62 -0.77 -8.43
N ARG A 178 14.23 0.42 -8.52
CA ARG A 178 13.86 1.57 -7.69
C ARG A 178 13.45 2.74 -8.56
N TYR A 179 12.28 3.27 -8.31
CA TYR A 179 11.78 4.50 -8.92
C TYR A 179 11.61 5.54 -7.82
N GLU A 180 12.05 6.77 -8.07
CA GLU A 180 11.91 7.88 -7.13
C GLU A 180 11.44 9.11 -7.91
N ALA A 181 10.47 9.83 -7.35
CA ALA A 181 9.98 11.09 -7.90
C ALA A 181 9.72 12.06 -6.76
N ALA A 182 10.21 13.29 -6.90
CA ALA A 182 10.10 14.31 -5.86
C ALA A 182 9.55 15.63 -6.42
N SER A 183 8.98 16.47 -5.55
CA SER A 183 8.28 17.71 -5.94
C SER A 183 9.19 18.90 -6.18
N ASP A 184 10.43 18.80 -5.71
CA ASP A 184 11.52 19.73 -5.95
C ASP A 184 12.21 19.52 -7.31
N GLU A 185 11.89 18.43 -8.02
CA GLU A 185 12.38 18.17 -9.38
C GLU A 185 11.49 18.84 -10.44
N GLU A 186 12.11 19.42 -11.48
CA GLU A 186 11.40 20.16 -12.54
C GLU A 186 10.52 19.26 -13.42
N THR A 187 10.94 18.01 -13.63
CA THR A 187 10.24 17.03 -14.45
C THR A 187 10.19 15.68 -13.75
N LEU A 188 9.06 14.96 -13.88
CA LEU A 188 8.96 13.60 -13.37
C LEU A 188 9.88 12.65 -14.15
N PRO A 189 10.66 11.79 -13.47
CA PRO A 189 11.53 10.84 -14.15
C PRO A 189 10.71 9.80 -14.92
N ILE A 190 11.22 9.47 -16.12
CA ILE A 190 10.62 8.49 -17.04
C ILE A 190 11.28 7.11 -16.94
N SER A 191 12.26 6.96 -16.06
CA SER A 191 13.04 5.74 -15.86
C SER A 191 13.17 5.43 -14.37
N PHE A 192 13.56 4.20 -14.07
CA PHE A 192 14.10 3.82 -12.78
C PHE A 192 15.44 4.52 -12.52
N VAL A 193 15.93 4.45 -11.29
CA VAL A 193 17.15 5.12 -10.83
C VAL A 193 18.42 4.60 -11.52
N ASP A 194 18.38 3.38 -12.03
CA ASP A 194 19.41 2.76 -12.88
C ASP A 194 19.28 3.14 -14.37
N GLY A 195 18.30 3.97 -14.73
CA GLY A 195 18.09 4.47 -16.09
C GLY A 195 17.24 3.57 -16.99
N VAL A 196 16.85 2.37 -16.54
CA VAL A 196 15.98 1.50 -17.34
C VAL A 196 14.53 2.00 -17.28
N THR A 197 13.75 1.84 -18.35
CA THR A 197 12.34 2.27 -18.40
C THR A 197 11.36 1.13 -18.11
N GLY A 198 11.87 -0.10 -18.05
CA GLY A 198 11.10 -1.30 -17.79
C GLY A 198 11.99 -2.54 -17.76
N HIS A 199 11.38 -3.67 -17.44
CA HIS A 199 12.02 -4.99 -17.44
C HIS A 199 11.17 -6.01 -18.21
N GLU A 200 11.83 -6.76 -19.08
CA GLU A 200 11.24 -7.78 -19.93
C GLU A 200 11.93 -9.12 -19.64
N THR A 201 11.16 -10.21 -19.54
CA THR A 201 11.73 -11.56 -19.39
C THR A 201 12.29 -12.07 -20.70
N ASP A 202 13.08 -13.14 -20.65
CA ASP A 202 13.59 -13.85 -21.85
C ASP A 202 12.45 -14.27 -22.82
N ASP A 203 11.26 -14.57 -22.29
CA ASP A 203 10.04 -14.87 -23.08
C ASP A 203 9.31 -13.63 -23.67
N HIS A 204 9.98 -12.48 -23.74
CA HIS A 204 9.43 -11.21 -24.21
C HIS A 204 8.20 -10.67 -23.45
N ARG A 205 8.04 -11.06 -22.18
CA ARG A 205 6.97 -10.54 -21.32
C ARG A 205 7.47 -9.35 -20.52
N LYS A 206 6.81 -8.20 -20.70
CA LYS A 206 7.05 -7.01 -19.88
C LYS A 206 6.51 -7.23 -18.47
N THR A 207 7.40 -7.21 -17.49
CA THR A 207 7.07 -7.39 -16.08
C THR A 207 6.86 -6.06 -15.36
N VAL A 208 7.61 -5.02 -15.73
CA VAL A 208 7.44 -3.68 -15.17
C VAL A 208 7.73 -2.64 -16.24
N GLU A 209 6.94 -1.57 -16.29
CA GLU A 209 7.23 -0.39 -17.12
C GLU A 209 6.81 0.92 -16.43
N VAL A 210 7.62 1.96 -16.65
CA VAL A 210 7.29 3.34 -16.28
C VAL A 210 6.62 4.02 -17.47
N LEU A 211 5.38 4.48 -17.29
CA LEU A 211 4.64 5.20 -18.33
C LEU A 211 4.43 6.65 -17.91
N LEU A 212 5.02 7.59 -18.64
CA LEU A 212 4.73 9.01 -18.46
C LEU A 212 3.47 9.38 -19.25
N PHE A 213 2.48 9.97 -18.59
CA PHE A 213 1.33 10.57 -19.23
C PHE A 213 1.36 12.08 -19.05
N LEU A 214 1.49 12.81 -20.15
CA LEU A 214 1.29 14.25 -20.21
C LEU A 214 -0.18 14.51 -20.52
N LYS A 215 -0.94 15.06 -19.56
CA LYS A 215 -2.31 15.49 -19.84
C LYS A 215 -2.27 16.92 -20.37
N LEU A 216 -2.29 17.07 -21.69
CA LEU A 216 -2.47 18.37 -22.35
C LEU A 216 -3.92 18.86 -22.14
N ARG A 217 -4.23 19.43 -20.97
CA ARG A 217 -5.41 20.31 -20.83
C ARG A 217 -4.93 21.75 -20.84
N LYS A 218 -5.57 22.57 -21.68
CA LYS A 218 -5.23 23.97 -22.04
C LYS A 218 -5.00 24.98 -20.89
N ILE A 219 -5.05 24.59 -19.61
CA ILE A 219 -4.98 25.50 -18.47
C ILE A 219 -3.98 25.05 -17.39
N VAL A 220 -3.58 23.77 -17.35
CA VAL A 220 -2.52 23.29 -16.43
C VAL A 220 -1.76 22.13 -17.09
N SER A 221 -0.44 22.27 -17.23
CA SER A 221 0.46 21.14 -17.56
C SER A 221 0.54 20.26 -16.32
N GLU A 222 -0.20 19.15 -16.29
CA GLU A 222 -0.07 18.15 -15.23
C GLU A 222 0.59 16.89 -15.83
N SER A 223 1.80 16.62 -15.35
CA SER A 223 2.55 15.40 -15.66
C SER A 223 2.23 14.33 -14.61
N PHE A 224 1.96 13.10 -15.05
CA PHE A 224 1.70 11.98 -14.15
C PHE A 224 2.55 10.79 -14.58
N SER A 225 3.22 10.17 -13.62
CA SER A 225 3.84 8.86 -13.81
C SER A 225 2.85 7.77 -13.44
N ILE A 226 2.54 6.90 -14.40
CA ILE A 226 1.79 5.67 -14.19
C ILE A 226 2.80 4.54 -14.21
N LEU A 227 2.91 3.82 -13.11
CA LEU A 227 3.77 2.65 -13.05
C LEU A 227 2.92 1.40 -13.19
N ARG A 228 3.24 0.59 -14.20
CA ARG A 228 2.57 -0.67 -14.49
C ARG A 228 3.48 -1.81 -14.05
N VAL A 229 3.09 -2.47 -12.97
CA VAL A 229 3.68 -3.73 -12.52
C VAL A 229 2.76 -4.83 -13.00
N GLN A 230 3.29 -5.74 -13.83
CA GLN A 230 2.61 -6.88 -14.46
C GLN A 230 2.81 -8.17 -13.67
#